data_AF-A0A2H6MU76-F1
#
_entry.id   AF-A0A2H6MU76-F1
#
_cell.length_a   1.000
_cell.length_b   1.000
_cell.length_c   1.000
_cell.angle_alpha   90.00
_cell.angle_beta   90.00
_cell.angle_gamma   90.00
#
_symmetry.space_group_name_H-M   'P 1'
#
loop_
_entity.id
_entity.type
_entity.pdbx_description
1 polymer ?
#
loop_
_entity_poly.entity_id
_entity_poly.type
_entity_poly.pdbx_seq_one_letter_code
_entity_poly.pdbx_strand_id
1 'polypeptide(L)'
;EIESQALEVSRGLTQQLQATTTTLVSNLQGLPAGLQEKVGLIRQNVDELRTAFMTAGSFQDLPGSILAQSREKVAKARQLTDELMDHVVQNVPLTWLVGPFSASGKPEGEEIEMK
;
A
#
# COMPACT_ATOMS: atom_id res chain seq x y z
N GLU A 1 14.50 5.38 -28.12
CA GLU A 1 14.92 4.45 -27.05
C GLU A 1 14.70 4.99 -25.65
N ILE A 2 15.20 6.19 -25.31
CA ILE A 2 15.04 6.78 -23.95
C ILE A 2 13.57 6.86 -23.52
N GLU A 3 12.67 7.26 -24.42
CA GLU A 3 11.23 7.36 -24.17
C GLU A 3 10.63 6.01 -23.74
N SER A 4 10.89 4.95 -24.51
CA SER A 4 10.39 3.61 -24.20
C SER A 4 10.94 3.08 -22.88
N GLN A 5 12.23 3.31 -22.62
CA GLN A 5 12.89 2.89 -21.39
C GLN A 5 12.33 3.62 -20.16
N ALA A 6 12.13 4.93 -20.26
CA ALA A 6 11.55 5.71 -19.17
C ALA A 6 10.09 5.33 -18.88
N LEU A 7 9.31 4.96 -19.92
CA LEU A 7 7.95 4.46 -19.74
C LEU A 7 7.94 3.10 -19.06
N GLU A 8 8.85 2.20 -19.43
CA GLU A 8 9.00 0.89 -18.81
C GLU A 8 9.42 0.99 -17.33
N VAL A 9 10.37 1.86 -17.01
CA VAL A 9 10.72 2.18 -15.62
C VAL A 9 9.52 2.74 -14.87
N SER A 10 8.77 3.66 -15.48
CA SER A 10 7.56 4.24 -14.85
C SER A 10 6.50 3.16 -14.57
N ARG A 11 6.26 2.23 -15.51
CA ARG A 11 5.36 1.09 -15.29
C ARG A 11 5.84 0.20 -14.15
N GLY A 12 7.13 -0.14 -14.11
CA GLY A 12 7.71 -0.93 -13.03
C GLY A 12 7.54 -0.29 -11.65
N LEU A 13 7.83 1.01 -11.54
CA LEU A 13 7.64 1.77 -10.30
C LEU A 13 6.16 1.82 -9.87
N THR A 14 5.25 2.00 -10.82
CA THR A 14 3.82 2.09 -10.52
C THR A 14 3.23 0.74 -10.12
N GLN A 15 3.73 -0.36 -10.70
CA GLN A 15 3.41 -1.72 -10.27
C GLN A 15 3.93 -1.99 -8.85
N GLN A 16 5.17 -1.61 -8.55
CA GLN A 16 5.72 -1.76 -7.21
C GLN A 16 4.91 -0.98 -6.18
N LEU A 17 4.52 0.26 -6.49
CA LEU A 17 3.68 1.08 -5.63
C LEU A 17 2.31 0.41 -5.36
N GLN A 18 1.70 -0.20 -6.37
CA GLN A 18 0.45 -0.95 -6.20
C GLN A 18 0.64 -2.18 -5.31
N ALA A 19 1.73 -2.93 -5.47
CA ALA A 19 2.02 -4.09 -4.65
C ALA A 19 2.19 -3.68 -3.18
N THR A 20 3.00 -2.63 -2.93
CA THR A 20 3.18 -2.06 -1.59
C THR A 20 1.87 -1.56 -1.00
N THR A 21 1.02 -0.90 -1.79
CA THR A 21 -0.30 -0.41 -1.34
C THR A 21 -1.22 -1.58 -0.98
N THR A 22 -1.20 -2.66 -1.76
CA THR A 22 -1.98 -3.87 -1.49
C THR A 22 -1.52 -4.53 -0.18
N THR A 23 -0.21 -4.67 0.01
CA THR A 23 0.37 -5.16 1.25
C THR A 23 0.00 -4.26 2.43
N LEU A 24 0.04 -2.94 2.26
CA LEU A 24 -0.39 -1.98 3.28
C LEU A 24 -1.86 -2.22 3.64
N VAL A 25 -2.77 -2.28 2.67
CA VAL A 25 -4.20 -2.54 2.90
C VAL A 25 -4.43 -3.85 3.69
N SER A 26 -3.69 -4.92 3.33
CA SER A 26 -3.77 -6.20 4.04
C SER A 26 -3.31 -6.12 5.49
N ASN A 27 -2.29 -5.30 5.79
CA ASN A 27 -1.78 -5.11 7.15
C ASN A 27 -2.63 -4.13 7.99
N LEU A 28 -3.58 -3.42 7.38
CA LEU A 28 -4.43 -2.43 8.04
C LEU A 28 -5.86 -2.95 8.28
N GLN A 29 -6.03 -4.28 8.29
CA GLN A 29 -7.32 -4.91 8.56
C GLN A 29 -7.79 -4.60 9.99
N GLY A 30 -9.07 -4.26 10.14
CA GLY A 30 -9.67 -3.96 11.44
C GLY A 30 -9.52 -2.51 11.91
N LEU A 31 -9.00 -1.60 11.06
CA LEU A 31 -9.01 -0.17 11.39
C LEU A 31 -10.43 0.43 11.47
N PRO A 32 -10.62 1.53 12.21
CA PRO A 32 -11.89 2.27 12.25
C PRO A 32 -12.31 2.79 10.86
N ALA A 33 -13.62 2.97 10.64
CA ALA A 33 -14.19 3.33 9.33
C ALA A 33 -13.54 4.58 8.70
N GLY A 34 -13.23 5.61 9.50
CA GLY A 34 -12.56 6.83 9.01
C GLY A 34 -11.13 6.60 8.51
N LEU A 35 -10.41 5.60 9.04
CA LEU A 35 -9.08 5.23 8.54
C LEU A 35 -9.21 4.28 7.32
N GLN A 36 -10.21 3.39 7.31
CA GLN A 36 -10.49 2.53 6.16
C GLN A 36 -10.83 3.33 4.90
N GLU A 37 -11.56 4.44 5.05
CA GLU A 37 -11.84 5.36 3.93
C GLU A 37 -10.55 5.93 3.34
N LYS A 38 -9.61 6.38 4.18
CA LYS A 38 -8.29 6.89 3.72
C LYS A 38 -7.50 5.82 2.98
N VAL A 39 -7.49 4.59 3.50
CA VAL A 39 -6.85 3.44 2.85
C VAL A 39 -7.49 3.14 1.50
N GLY A 40 -8.81 3.24 1.40
CA GLY A 40 -9.55 3.14 0.14
C GLY A 40 -9.14 4.19 -0.89
N LEU A 41 -9.00 5.45 -0.46
CA LEU A 41 -8.55 6.55 -1.31
C LEU A 41 -7.10 6.37 -1.79
N ILE A 42 -6.19 5.88 -0.93
CA ILE A 42 -4.82 5.53 -1.32
C ILE A 42 -4.86 4.47 -2.42
N ARG A 43 -5.61 3.38 -2.21
CA ARG A 43 -5.73 2.28 -3.18
C ARG A 43 -6.28 2.77 -4.53
N GLN A 44 -7.32 3.59 -4.50
CA GLN A 44 -7.92 4.14 -5.71
C GLN A 44 -6.93 5.02 -6.47
N ASN A 45 -6.26 5.96 -5.80
CA ASN A 45 -5.29 6.86 -6.42
C ASN A 45 -4.14 6.09 -7.09
N VAL A 46 -3.63 5.05 -6.42
CA VAL A 46 -2.54 4.21 -6.94
C VAL A 46 -3.01 3.33 -8.11
N ASP A 47 -4.22 2.80 -8.07
CA ASP A 47 -4.75 1.97 -9.16
C ASP A 47 -5.06 2.79 -10.43
N GLU A 48 -5.61 4.00 -10.27
CA GLU A 48 -5.81 4.93 -11.38
C GLU A 48 -4.47 5.36 -12.01
N LEU A 49 -3.46 5.63 -11.18
CA LEU A 49 -2.10 5.91 -11.62
C LEU A 49 -1.52 4.72 -12.41
N ARG A 50 -1.59 3.52 -11.84
CA ARG A 50 -1.13 2.28 -12.50
C ARG A 50 -1.80 2.08 -13.84
N THR A 51 -3.12 2.25 -13.90
CA THR A 51 -3.88 2.09 -15.13
C THR A 51 -3.39 3.05 -16.19
N ALA A 52 -3.23 4.34 -15.88
CA ALA A 52 -2.75 5.34 -16.83
C ALA A 52 -1.37 4.97 -17.43
N PHE A 53 -0.40 4.57 -16.62
CA PHE A 53 0.94 4.20 -17.10
C PHE A 53 0.99 2.84 -17.81
N MET A 54 0.11 1.91 -17.44
CA MET A 54 0.00 0.59 -18.09
C MET A 54 -0.67 0.68 -19.47
N THR A 55 -1.66 1.56 -19.63
CA THR A 55 -2.41 1.71 -20.89
C THR A 55 -1.69 2.58 -21.91
N ALA A 56 -0.84 3.50 -21.47
CA ALA A 56 -0.05 4.35 -22.36
C ALA A 56 0.94 3.50 -23.15
N GLY A 57 0.97 3.61 -24.48
CA GLY A 57 1.95 2.93 -25.34
C GLY A 57 3.22 3.75 -25.54
N SER A 58 3.11 5.07 -25.37
CA SER A 58 4.16 6.09 -25.49
C SER A 58 3.95 7.21 -24.47
N PHE A 59 4.91 8.12 -24.30
CA PHE A 59 4.67 9.31 -23.46
C PHE A 59 3.74 10.32 -24.12
N GLN A 60 3.46 10.20 -25.43
CA GLN A 60 2.43 11.01 -26.10
C GLN A 60 1.03 10.68 -25.57
N ASP A 61 0.81 9.46 -25.09
CA ASP A 61 -0.43 9.03 -24.44
C ASP A 61 -0.54 9.51 -22.98
N LEU A 62 0.54 10.10 -22.44
CA LEU A 62 0.64 10.68 -21.10
C LEU A 62 0.88 12.18 -21.19
N PRO A 63 -0.12 12.98 -21.59
CA PRO A 63 0.04 14.42 -21.66
C PRO A 63 0.36 15.01 -20.28
N GLY A 64 0.96 16.19 -20.25
CA GLY A 64 1.41 16.85 -19.01
C GLY A 64 0.31 17.00 -17.94
N SER A 65 -0.96 17.05 -18.34
CA SER A 65 -2.11 17.03 -17.43
C SER A 65 -2.26 15.69 -16.68
N ILE A 66 -2.05 14.55 -17.37
CA ILE A 66 -2.07 13.22 -16.77
C ILE A 66 -0.85 13.03 -15.86
N LEU A 67 0.32 13.53 -16.26
CA LEU A 67 1.51 13.50 -15.39
C LEU A 67 1.34 14.39 -14.15
N ALA A 68 0.70 15.55 -14.28
CA ALA A 68 0.39 16.43 -13.15
C ALA A 68 -0.60 15.76 -12.19
N GLN A 69 -1.70 15.19 -12.71
CA GLN A 69 -2.65 14.42 -11.90
C GLN A 69 -1.99 13.21 -11.25
N SER A 70 -1.11 12.52 -11.97
CA SER A 70 -0.34 11.38 -11.45
C SER A 70 0.51 11.80 -10.25
N ARG A 71 1.23 12.93 -10.37
CA ARG A 71 2.03 13.49 -9.28
C ARG A 71 1.16 13.88 -8.08
N GLU A 72 0.00 14.49 -8.32
CA GLU A 72 -0.96 14.85 -7.28
C GLU A 72 -1.50 13.60 -6.56
N LYS A 73 -1.86 12.55 -7.30
CA LYS A 73 -2.31 11.26 -6.73
C LYS A 73 -1.26 10.61 -5.85
N VAL A 74 0.01 10.63 -6.27
CA VAL A 74 1.13 10.15 -5.46
C VAL A 74 1.31 11.00 -4.20
N ALA A 75 1.26 12.33 -4.32
CA ALA A 75 1.36 13.23 -3.18
C ALA A 75 0.22 12.99 -2.17
N LYS A 76 -1.01 12.81 -2.66
CA LYS A 76 -2.19 12.53 -1.84
C LYS A 76 -2.11 11.15 -1.18
N ALA A 77 -1.67 10.12 -1.91
CA ALA A 77 -1.45 8.79 -1.35
C ALA A 77 -0.41 8.83 -0.21
N ARG A 78 0.69 9.56 -0.41
CA ARG A 78 1.69 9.79 0.63
C ARG A 78 1.11 10.52 1.84
N GLN A 79 0.44 11.65 1.64
CA GLN A 79 -0.17 12.42 2.72
C GLN A 79 -1.17 11.57 3.53
N LEU A 80 -2.04 10.82 2.85
CA LEU A 80 -3.01 9.94 3.52
C LEU A 80 -2.32 8.82 4.31
N THR A 81 -1.16 8.35 3.83
CA THR A 81 -0.35 7.34 4.53
C THR A 81 0.31 7.93 5.78
N ASP A 82 0.85 9.15 5.68
CA ASP A 82 1.43 9.87 6.82
C ASP A 82 0.36 10.16 7.89
N GLU A 83 -0.81 10.67 7.47
CA GLU A 83 -1.94 10.92 8.37
C GLU A 83 -2.45 9.64 9.03
N LEU A 84 -2.51 8.53 8.28
CA LEU A 84 -2.87 7.24 8.81
C LEU A 84 -1.90 6.81 9.91
N MET A 85 -0.60 6.95 9.68
CA MET A 85 0.44 6.59 10.64
C MET A 85 0.29 7.41 11.94
N ASP A 86 0.08 8.72 11.82
CA ASP A 86 -0.17 9.60 12.97
C ASP A 86 -1.42 9.19 13.76
N HIS A 87 -2.52 8.86 13.06
CA HIS A 87 -3.76 8.45 13.72
C HIS A 87 -3.61 7.12 14.49
N VAL A 88 -2.87 6.16 13.93
CA VAL A 88 -2.60 4.87 14.58
C VAL A 88 -1.76 5.08 15.84
N VAL A 89 -0.74 5.94 15.79
CA VAL A 89 0.11 6.26 16.95
C VAL A 89 -0.69 6.94 18.06
N GLN A 90 -1.62 7.83 17.71
CA GLN A 90 -2.40 8.58 18.69
C GLN A 90 -3.53 7.76 19.33
N ASN A 91 -4.18 6.86 18.57
CA ASN A 91 -5.41 6.21 19.01
C ASN A 91 -5.25 4.71 19.33
N VAL A 92 -4.17 4.07 18.89
CA VAL A 92 -3.87 2.63 19.08
C VAL A 92 -5.14 1.76 18.97
N PRO A 93 -5.70 1.61 17.75
CA PRO A 93 -6.99 0.96 17.57
C PRO A 93 -6.98 -0.49 18.05
N LEU A 94 -7.83 -0.82 19.03
CA LEU A 94 -7.95 -2.16 19.60
C LEU A 94 -8.43 -3.22 18.60
N THR A 95 -9.12 -2.78 17.54
CA THR A 95 -9.65 -3.65 16.48
C THR A 95 -8.63 -3.96 15.40
N TRP A 96 -7.43 -3.34 15.43
CA TRP A 96 -6.41 -3.53 14.42
C TRP A 96 -5.75 -4.90 14.54
N LEU A 97 -5.88 -5.69 13.47
CA LEU A 97 -5.22 -6.98 13.36
C LEU A 97 -3.76 -6.78 12.97
N VAL A 98 -2.88 -6.94 13.95
CA VAL A 98 -1.42 -6.97 13.74
C VAL A 98 -0.93 -8.41 13.53
N GLY A 99 0.11 -8.58 12.73
CA GLY A 99 0.68 -9.90 12.41
C GLY A 99 1.30 -9.94 11.01
N PRO A 100 1.87 -11.09 10.59
CA PRO A 100 1.81 -12.40 11.25
C PRO A 100 2.76 -12.52 12.46
N PHE A 101 2.30 -13.13 13.54
CA PHE A 101 3.13 -13.48 14.70
C PHE A 101 3.45 -14.98 14.66
N SER A 102 4.71 -15.33 14.88
CA SER A 102 5.14 -16.72 15.06
C SER A 102 5.35 -17.00 16.54
N ALA A 103 4.82 -18.11 17.04
CA ALA A 103 5.08 -18.55 18.40
C ALA A 103 6.57 -18.93 18.52
N SER A 104 7.31 -18.26 19.42
CA SER A 104 8.73 -18.57 19.66
C SER A 104 8.94 -19.74 20.64
N GLY A 105 7.86 -20.36 21.12
CA GLY A 105 7.91 -21.43 22.11
C GLY A 105 8.15 -22.80 21.47
N LYS A 106 9.31 -23.39 21.77
CA LYS A 106 9.52 -24.84 21.65
C LYS A 106 8.51 -25.53 22.58
N PRO A 107 7.75 -26.56 22.17
CA PRO A 107 7.02 -27.37 23.13
C PRO A 107 8.05 -28.14 23.95
N GLU A 108 8.36 -27.66 25.15
CA GLU A 108 9.03 -28.50 26.15
C GLU A 108 8.03 -29.58 26.52
N GLY A 109 8.35 -30.83 26.18
CA GLY A 109 7.55 -31.98 26.53
C GLY A 109 7.50 -32.11 28.04
N GLU A 110 6.37 -31.71 28.63
CA GLU A 110 5.94 -32.26 29.91
C GLU A 110 5.58 -33.74 29.68
N GLU A 111 6.59 -34.58 29.79
CA GLU A 111 6.41 -36.00 30.05
C GLU A 111 5.90 -36.10 31.49
N ILE A 112 4.58 -36.02 31.66
CA ILE A 112 3.91 -36.25 32.94
C ILE A 112 4.01 -37.76 33.23
N GLU A 113 5.11 -38.19 33.84
CA GLU A 113 5.24 -39.51 34.45
C GLU A 113 4.32 -39.56 35.68
N MET A 114 3.09 -40.06 35.50
CA MET A 114 2.25 -40.49 36.63
C MET A 114 2.75 -41.86 37.10
N LYS A 115 3.37 -41.85 38.28
CA LYS A 115 3.77 -43.04 39.04
C LYS A 115 2.60 -43.60 39.85
#